data_AF-J2FXF8-F1
#
_entry.id   AF-J2FXF8-F1
#
_cell.length_a   1.000
_cell.length_b   1.000
_cell.length_c   1.000
_cell.angle_alpha   90.00
_cell.angle_beta   90.00
_cell.angle_gamma   90.00
#
_symmetry.space_group_name_H-M   'P 1'
#
loop_
_entity.id
_entity.type
_entity.pdbx_description
1 polymer ?
#
loop_
_entity_poly.entity_id
_entity_poly.type
_entity_poly.pdbx_seq_one_letter_code
_entity_poly.pdbx_strand_id
1 'polypeptide(L)'
;MGIEARALGEVLPAVTSLTSGMDSLAPWTTPSLADEAPPRLSNDQFAAALVVAAAPLPALEMADDVFLAQILRMMDVLPRRADDTVGGKLRHRAYELAIGRYPRQAMEFLVTEALRDSKFFPSTSECVAIMGRWRRDDAATRSKLAAGVAARHERQARFDELMRKLAAGECDQAEIDALDDWSKQVGETRGHLRREEDGTYVSRVRPADQEA
;
A
#
# COMPACT_ATOMS: atom_id res chain seq x y z
N MET A 1 19.33 27.41 -3.76
CA MET A 1 18.83 26.70 -2.58
C MET A 1 18.49 25.29 -3.01
N GLY A 2 19.36 24.33 -2.73
CA GLY A 2 19.16 22.92 -3.08
C GLY A 2 18.32 22.23 -2.02
N ILE A 3 17.24 21.56 -2.43
CA ILE A 3 16.43 20.72 -1.56
C ILE A 3 17.11 19.35 -1.54
N GLU A 4 17.78 19.04 -0.43
CA GLU A 4 18.35 17.71 -0.20
C GLU A 4 17.24 16.67 -0.04
N ALA A 5 17.24 15.66 -0.91
CA ALA A 5 16.38 14.50 -0.80
C ALA A 5 16.89 13.59 0.32
N ARG A 6 16.23 13.61 1.49
CA ARG A 6 16.52 12.67 2.58
C ARG A 6 15.88 11.31 2.29
N ALA A 7 16.69 10.25 2.40
CA ALA A 7 16.25 8.87 2.25
C ALA A 7 15.36 8.44 3.44
N LEU A 8 14.42 7.53 3.15
CA LEU A 8 13.40 6.97 4.06
C LEU A 8 13.93 6.30 5.35
N GLY A 9 15.24 6.31 5.61
CA GLY A 9 15.88 5.68 6.77
C GLY A 9 16.20 6.61 7.95
N GLU A 10 16.07 7.93 7.81
CA GLU A 10 16.48 8.90 8.86
C GLU A 10 15.31 9.56 9.61
N VAL A 11 14.06 9.27 9.24
CA VAL A 11 12.89 9.95 9.83
C VAL A 11 12.24 9.06 10.91
N LEU A 12 12.71 9.28 12.15
CA LEU A 12 12.04 9.06 13.43
C LEU A 12 11.99 7.63 14.02
N PRO A 13 12.53 7.41 15.25
CA PRO A 13 12.36 6.18 16.04
C PRO A 13 10.92 5.95 16.57
N ALA A 14 9.96 6.83 16.22
CA ALA A 14 8.58 6.72 16.69
C ALA A 14 7.73 5.72 15.89
N VAL A 15 8.16 5.32 14.68
CA VAL A 15 7.41 4.38 13.83
C VAL A 15 7.77 2.92 14.12
N THR A 16 8.95 2.65 14.71
CA THR A 16 9.34 1.30 15.15
C THR A 16 8.42 0.74 16.25
N SER A 17 7.77 1.60 17.03
CA SER A 17 6.83 1.17 18.08
C SER A 17 5.53 0.57 17.55
N LEU A 18 5.15 0.82 16.29
CA LEU A 18 4.00 0.16 15.65
C LEU A 18 4.31 -1.28 15.23
N THR A 19 5.58 -1.62 15.01
CA THR A 19 5.99 -2.98 14.62
C THR A 19 6.14 -3.94 15.80
N SER A 20 6.45 -3.42 16.99
CA SER A 20 6.69 -4.25 18.19
C SER A 20 5.43 -4.85 18.82
N GLY A 21 4.23 -4.45 18.38
CA GLY A 21 2.95 -4.99 18.87
C GLY A 21 2.35 -6.12 18.02
N MET A 22 2.94 -6.45 16.86
CA MET A 22 2.34 -7.36 15.87
C MET A 22 3.04 -8.73 15.74
N ASP A 23 3.97 -9.07 16.64
CA ASP A 23 4.75 -10.33 16.60
C ASP A 23 4.06 -11.55 17.25
N SER A 24 2.75 -11.50 17.51
CA SER A 24 1.99 -12.67 17.98
C SER A 24 1.13 -13.24 16.86
N LEU A 25 1.75 -14.02 15.97
CA LEU A 25 1.07 -14.79 14.93
C LEU A 25 0.49 -16.09 15.53
N ALA A 26 -0.75 -16.01 16.01
CA ALA A 26 -1.62 -17.17 16.18
C ALA A 26 -2.44 -17.41 14.89
N PRO A 27 -2.77 -18.67 14.55
CA PRO A 27 -3.45 -19.00 13.30
C PRO A 27 -4.89 -18.49 13.33
N TRP A 28 -5.21 -17.56 12.42
CA TRP A 28 -6.52 -17.27 11.81
C TRP A 28 -7.71 -17.94 12.52
N THR A 29 -7.96 -17.45 13.74
CA THR A 29 -9.21 -17.67 14.45
C THR A 29 -10.09 -16.51 14.01
N THR A 30 -11.22 -16.83 13.37
CA THR A 30 -12.24 -15.88 12.95
C THR A 30 -12.57 -14.95 14.13
N PRO A 31 -12.29 -13.64 14.07
CA PRO A 31 -12.68 -12.76 15.16
C PRO A 31 -14.20 -12.64 15.10
N SER A 32 -14.81 -13.04 16.22
CA SER A 32 -16.16 -12.63 16.60
C SER A 32 -16.34 -11.13 16.31
N LEU A 33 -17.47 -10.78 15.68
CA LEU A 33 -17.97 -9.41 15.50
C LEU A 33 -18.22 -8.78 16.87
N ALA A 34 -17.16 -8.41 17.57
CA ALA A 34 -17.17 -7.32 18.53
C ALA A 34 -16.84 -6.06 17.74
N ASP A 35 -17.78 -5.13 17.76
CA ASP A 35 -17.86 -3.88 17.02
C ASP A 35 -16.83 -2.85 17.52
N GLU A 36 -15.55 -3.23 17.64
CA GLU A 36 -14.49 -2.26 17.90
C GLU A 36 -14.16 -1.55 16.60
N ALA A 37 -14.76 -0.37 16.42
CA ALA A 37 -14.35 0.58 15.41
C ALA A 37 -12.82 0.75 15.49
N PRO A 38 -12.10 0.68 14.36
CA PRO A 38 -10.65 0.80 14.37
C PRO A 38 -10.22 2.08 15.10
N PRO A 39 -9.13 2.04 15.88
CA PRO A 39 -8.69 3.17 16.67
C PRO A 39 -8.48 4.39 15.77
N ARG A 40 -9.10 5.52 16.16
CA ARG A 40 -9.01 6.79 15.43
C ARG A 40 -7.56 7.29 15.41
N LEU A 41 -7.15 7.83 14.27
CA LEU A 41 -5.82 8.45 14.15
C LEU A 41 -5.87 9.87 14.68
N SER A 42 -4.87 10.25 15.48
CA SER A 42 -4.64 11.66 15.81
C SER A 42 -4.35 12.47 14.53
N ASN A 43 -4.48 13.80 14.59
CA ASN A 43 -4.19 14.66 13.45
C ASN A 43 -2.75 14.47 12.93
N ASP A 44 -1.78 14.35 13.84
CA ASP A 44 -0.37 14.13 13.48
C ASP A 44 -0.16 12.75 12.84
N GLN A 45 -0.81 11.72 13.37
CA GLN A 45 -0.75 10.36 12.81
C GLN A 45 -1.41 10.29 11.43
N PHE A 46 -2.55 10.95 11.26
CA PHE A 46 -3.23 11.04 9.97
C PHE A 46 -2.38 11.78 8.93
N ALA A 47 -1.79 12.92 9.31
CA ALA A 47 -0.87 13.65 8.45
C ALA A 47 0.35 12.80 8.05
N ALA A 48 0.97 12.11 9.01
CA ALA A 48 2.08 11.20 8.74
C ALA A 48 1.68 10.05 7.79
N ALA A 49 0.51 9.44 8.01
CA ALA A 49 0.00 8.38 7.14
C ALA A 49 -0.22 8.87 5.70
N LEU A 50 -0.74 10.08 5.52
CA LEU A 50 -0.88 10.68 4.19
C LEU A 50 0.47 10.89 3.50
N VAL A 51 1.49 11.36 4.23
CA VAL A 51 2.85 11.54 3.70
C VAL A 51 3.44 10.21 3.23
N VAL A 52 3.37 9.17 4.06
CA VAL A 52 3.89 7.83 3.73
C VAL A 52 3.12 7.22 2.55
N ALA A 53 1.79 7.35 2.53
CA ALA A 53 0.96 6.84 1.46
C ALA A 53 1.23 7.54 0.11
N ALA A 54 1.59 8.82 0.13
CA ALA A 54 1.91 9.60 -1.07
C ALA A 54 3.36 9.39 -1.55
N ALA A 55 4.29 9.03 -0.66
CA ALA A 55 5.71 8.90 -1.00
C ALA A 55 5.96 7.86 -2.11
N PRO A 56 6.83 8.14 -3.10
CA PRO A 56 7.22 7.13 -4.08
C PRO A 56 7.95 5.98 -3.39
N LEU A 57 7.78 4.76 -3.90
CA LEU A 57 8.52 3.62 -3.39
C LEU A 57 10.01 3.80 -3.70
N PRO A 58 10.92 3.41 -2.77
CA PRO A 58 12.35 3.50 -3.03
C PRO A 58 12.72 2.60 -4.22
N ALA A 59 13.64 3.06 -5.06
CA ALA A 59 14.13 2.27 -6.19
C ALA A 59 14.81 0.99 -5.68
N LEU A 60 14.58 -0.12 -6.40
CA LEU A 60 15.26 -1.39 -6.11
C LEU A 60 16.58 -1.44 -6.85
N GLU A 61 17.56 -2.13 -6.26
CA GLU A 61 18.83 -2.41 -6.91
C GLU A 61 18.62 -3.39 -8.07
N MET A 62 19.06 -2.98 -9.26
CA MET A 62 19.00 -3.80 -10.45
C MET A 62 20.05 -4.91 -10.40
N ALA A 63 19.68 -6.12 -10.82
CA ALA A 63 20.66 -7.18 -10.97
C ALA A 63 21.63 -6.86 -12.12
N ASP A 64 22.91 -7.14 -11.90
CA ASP A 64 23.94 -7.11 -12.93
C ASP A 64 24.16 -8.49 -13.55
N ASP A 65 25.00 -8.55 -14.58
CA ASP A 65 25.27 -9.79 -15.32
C ASP A 65 25.96 -10.85 -14.46
N VAL A 66 26.74 -10.40 -13.47
CA VAL A 66 27.44 -11.24 -12.49
C VAL A 66 26.42 -11.91 -11.57
N PHE A 67 25.44 -11.16 -11.08
CA PHE A 67 24.35 -11.67 -10.26
C PHE A 67 23.48 -12.65 -11.04
N LEU A 68 23.15 -12.35 -12.30
CA LEU A 68 22.44 -13.30 -13.16
C LEU A 68 23.23 -14.61 -13.32
N ALA A 69 24.54 -14.55 -13.54
CA ALA A 69 25.36 -15.75 -13.64
C ALA A 69 25.38 -16.56 -12.34
N GLN A 70 25.39 -15.88 -11.18
CA GLN A 70 25.30 -16.52 -9.87
C GLN A 70 23.95 -17.23 -9.68
N ILE A 71 22.86 -16.57 -10.04
CA ILE A 71 21.49 -17.10 -9.98
C ILE A 71 21.35 -18.36 -10.86
N LEU A 72 21.87 -18.34 -12.08
CA LEU A 72 21.87 -19.53 -12.95
C LEU A 72 22.69 -20.69 -12.35
N ARG A 73 23.82 -20.40 -11.72
CA ARG A 73 24.64 -21.43 -11.03
C ARG A 73 23.93 -22.01 -9.81
N MET A 74 23.15 -21.23 -9.08
CA MET A 74 22.37 -21.75 -7.96
C MET A 74 21.34 -22.80 -8.40
N MET A 75 20.77 -22.64 -9.59
CA MET A 75 19.83 -23.59 -10.18
C MET A 75 20.51 -24.84 -10.79
N ASP A 76 21.84 -24.89 -10.90
CA ASP A 76 22.56 -26.05 -11.44
C ASP A 76 22.45 -27.31 -10.58
N VAL A 77 21.87 -27.21 -9.37
CA VAL A 77 21.47 -28.38 -8.57
C VAL A 77 20.35 -29.21 -9.24
N LEU A 78 19.58 -28.59 -10.15
CA LEU A 78 18.51 -29.26 -10.87
C LEU A 78 19.08 -30.10 -12.02
N PRO A 79 18.50 -31.29 -12.29
CA PRO A 79 18.93 -32.12 -13.40
C PRO A 79 18.64 -31.42 -14.74
N ARG A 80 19.53 -31.61 -15.70
CA ARG A 80 19.39 -31.06 -17.06
C ARG A 80 18.70 -32.05 -17.99
N ARG A 81 17.99 -31.55 -18.99
CA ARG A 81 17.41 -32.39 -20.04
C ARG A 81 18.52 -32.82 -21.02
N ALA A 82 18.36 -33.96 -21.69
CA ALA A 82 19.35 -34.46 -22.65
C ALA A 82 19.60 -33.47 -23.81
N ASP A 83 18.58 -32.68 -24.14
CA ASP A 83 18.62 -31.68 -25.21
C ASP A 83 19.27 -30.35 -24.79
N ASP A 84 19.62 -30.16 -23.50
CA ASP A 84 20.22 -28.93 -22.96
C ASP A 84 21.76 -28.86 -23.14
N THR A 85 22.28 -29.41 -24.24
CA THR A 85 23.71 -29.44 -24.59
C THR A 85 24.22 -28.10 -25.15
N VAL A 86 23.76 -26.98 -24.59
CA VAL A 86 24.26 -25.64 -24.90
C VAL A 86 25.41 -25.28 -23.95
N GLY A 87 26.53 -24.83 -24.51
CA GLY A 87 27.69 -24.37 -23.73
C GLY A 87 27.35 -23.19 -22.78
N GLY A 88 28.04 -23.12 -21.64
CA GLY A 88 27.66 -22.21 -20.54
C GLY A 88 27.60 -20.71 -20.90
N LYS A 89 28.51 -20.21 -21.75
CA LYS A 89 28.49 -18.80 -22.19
C LYS A 89 27.29 -18.47 -23.07
N LEU A 90 26.94 -19.38 -23.99
CA LEU A 90 25.79 -19.22 -24.87
C LEU A 90 24.47 -19.29 -24.07
N ARG A 91 24.43 -20.17 -23.06
CA ARG A 91 23.31 -20.24 -22.13
C ARG A 91 23.13 -18.92 -21.39
N HIS A 92 24.15 -18.41 -20.70
CA HIS A 92 24.03 -17.16 -19.95
C HIS A 92 23.48 -16.02 -20.81
N ARG A 93 24.00 -15.85 -22.03
CA ARG A 93 23.50 -14.83 -22.98
C ARG A 93 22.05 -15.05 -23.39
N ALA A 94 21.61 -16.30 -23.58
CA ALA A 94 20.22 -16.61 -23.93
C ALA A 94 19.25 -16.23 -22.81
N TYR A 95 19.61 -16.48 -21.54
CA TYR A 95 18.79 -16.10 -20.40
C TYR A 95 18.78 -14.58 -20.19
N GLU A 96 19.92 -13.92 -20.34
CA GLU A 96 20.02 -12.46 -20.28
C GLU A 96 19.07 -11.79 -21.29
N LEU A 97 19.05 -12.28 -22.54
CA LEU A 97 18.17 -11.74 -23.59
C LEU A 97 16.69 -12.04 -23.34
N ALA A 98 16.37 -13.24 -22.85
CA ALA A 98 14.98 -13.66 -22.67
C ALA A 98 14.32 -13.05 -21.42
N ILE A 99 15.06 -13.02 -20.31
CA ILE A 99 14.57 -12.49 -19.03
C ILE A 99 14.70 -10.96 -19.03
N GLY A 100 15.79 -10.40 -19.56
CA GLY A 100 16.05 -8.97 -19.51
C GLY A 100 16.49 -8.49 -18.11
N ARG A 101 16.27 -7.20 -17.82
CA ARG A 101 16.75 -6.56 -16.60
C ARG A 101 15.66 -6.50 -15.52
N TYR A 102 15.92 -7.14 -14.40
CA TYR A 102 15.06 -7.13 -13.21
C TYR A 102 15.85 -6.76 -11.95
N PRO A 103 15.17 -6.30 -10.88
CA PRO A 103 15.80 -6.08 -9.59
C PRO A 103 16.31 -7.39 -8.97
N ARG A 104 17.33 -7.30 -8.11
CA ARG A 104 17.96 -8.45 -7.45
C ARG A 104 16.94 -9.34 -6.73
N GLN A 105 16.00 -8.73 -6.01
CA GLN A 105 14.92 -9.44 -5.31
C GLN A 105 14.02 -10.28 -6.24
N ALA A 106 13.80 -9.82 -7.48
CA ALA A 106 13.01 -10.57 -8.44
C ALA A 106 13.79 -11.79 -8.99
N MET A 107 15.10 -11.64 -9.16
CA MET A 107 15.97 -12.75 -9.55
C MET A 107 16.14 -13.78 -8.43
N GLU A 108 16.14 -13.36 -7.16
CA GLU A 108 16.09 -14.27 -6.01
C GLU A 108 14.78 -15.07 -6.00
N PHE A 109 13.65 -14.39 -6.23
CA PHE A 109 12.35 -15.06 -6.38
C PHE A 109 12.36 -16.10 -7.51
N LEU A 110 12.96 -15.78 -8.66
CA LEU A 110 13.11 -16.73 -9.76
C LEU A 110 13.79 -18.03 -9.30
N VAL A 111 14.90 -17.92 -8.57
CA VAL A 111 15.62 -19.11 -8.08
C VAL A 111 14.79 -19.88 -7.07
N THR A 112 14.18 -19.19 -6.11
CA THR A 112 13.35 -19.85 -5.09
C THR A 112 12.21 -20.63 -5.73
N GLU A 113 11.49 -20.04 -6.67
CA GLU A 113 10.37 -20.69 -7.35
C GLU A 113 10.84 -21.79 -8.30
N ALA A 114 11.94 -21.57 -9.03
CA ALA A 114 12.52 -22.58 -9.89
C ALA A 114 12.92 -23.83 -9.10
N LEU A 115 13.62 -23.66 -7.98
CA LEU A 115 14.05 -24.76 -7.11
C LEU A 115 12.89 -25.46 -6.42
N ARG A 116 11.78 -24.76 -6.16
CA ARG A 116 10.59 -25.31 -5.51
C ARG A 116 9.75 -26.14 -6.46
N ASP A 117 9.49 -25.62 -7.66
CA ASP A 117 8.45 -26.15 -8.55
C ASP A 117 9.01 -26.88 -9.78
N SER A 118 10.28 -26.66 -10.15
CA SER A 118 10.84 -27.21 -11.38
C SER A 118 11.50 -28.56 -11.12
N LYS A 119 11.07 -29.58 -11.88
CA LYS A 119 11.69 -30.92 -11.85
C LYS A 119 13.07 -30.96 -12.54
N PHE A 120 13.27 -30.07 -13.52
CA PHE A 120 14.48 -29.95 -14.31
C PHE A 120 14.94 -28.50 -14.31
N PHE A 121 16.16 -28.24 -14.77
CA PHE A 121 16.64 -26.88 -15.01
C PHE A 121 15.61 -26.12 -15.88
N PRO A 122 15.08 -24.98 -15.41
CA PRO A 122 14.00 -24.30 -16.08
C PRO A 122 14.50 -23.69 -17.38
N SER A 123 13.74 -23.84 -18.46
CA SER A 123 13.97 -23.14 -19.74
C SER A 123 13.77 -21.63 -19.61
N THR A 124 14.20 -20.87 -20.63
CA THR A 124 14.02 -19.41 -20.64
C THR A 124 12.55 -18.97 -20.59
N SER A 125 11.65 -19.70 -21.26
CA SER A 125 10.21 -19.42 -21.23
C SER A 125 9.59 -19.71 -19.87
N GLU A 126 10.00 -20.80 -19.21
CA GLU A 126 9.59 -21.13 -17.84
C GLU A 126 10.08 -20.03 -16.87
N CYS A 127 11.32 -19.54 -17.02
CA CYS A 127 11.83 -18.43 -16.22
C CYS A 127 11.02 -17.14 -16.42
N VAL A 128 10.69 -16.79 -17.66
CA VAL A 128 9.83 -15.63 -17.95
C VAL A 128 8.45 -15.79 -17.33
N ALA A 129 7.86 -17.00 -17.38
CA ALA A 129 6.58 -17.29 -16.75
C ALA A 129 6.62 -17.17 -15.22
N ILE A 130 7.71 -17.60 -14.59
CA ILE A 130 7.94 -17.39 -13.15
C ILE A 130 8.03 -15.89 -12.85
N MET A 131 8.85 -15.15 -13.61
CA MET A 131 9.03 -13.71 -13.41
C MET A 131 7.74 -12.91 -13.59
N GLY A 132 6.83 -13.33 -14.47
CA GLY A 132 5.50 -12.71 -14.62
C GLY A 132 4.63 -12.75 -13.34
N ARG A 133 4.89 -13.71 -12.45
CA ARG A 133 4.21 -13.83 -11.15
C ARG A 133 4.82 -12.95 -10.07
N TRP A 134 6.06 -12.47 -10.25
CA TRP A 134 6.74 -11.70 -9.24
C TRP A 134 5.97 -10.41 -8.90
N ARG A 135 5.86 -10.14 -7.61
CA ARG A 135 5.31 -8.89 -7.07
C ARG A 135 6.27 -8.38 -6.01
N ARG A 136 6.51 -7.07 -6.01
CA ARG A 136 7.29 -6.43 -4.96
C ARG A 136 6.51 -6.52 -3.65
N ASP A 137 7.09 -7.16 -2.65
CA ASP A 137 6.54 -7.28 -1.29
C ASP A 137 7.64 -7.05 -0.24
N ASP A 138 8.22 -5.85 -0.27
CA ASP A 138 9.18 -5.40 0.72
C ASP A 138 8.51 -4.54 1.81
N ALA A 139 9.25 -4.26 2.89
CA ALA A 139 8.75 -3.47 4.02
C ALA A 139 8.22 -2.09 3.57
N ALA A 140 8.85 -1.48 2.57
CA ALA A 140 8.42 -0.20 2.00
C ALA A 140 7.04 -0.32 1.32
N THR A 141 6.81 -1.37 0.52
CA THR A 141 5.51 -1.62 -0.12
C THR A 141 4.42 -1.86 0.92
N ARG A 142 4.69 -2.69 1.93
CA ARG A 142 3.73 -2.95 3.02
C ARG A 142 3.43 -1.71 3.84
N SER A 143 4.44 -0.93 4.20
CA SER A 143 4.27 0.32 4.96
C SER A 143 3.42 1.33 4.18
N LYS A 144 3.69 1.52 2.88
CA LYS A 144 2.90 2.39 2.02
C LYS A 144 1.44 1.93 1.91
N LEU A 145 1.21 0.63 1.71
CA LEU A 145 -0.13 0.06 1.64
C LEU A 145 -0.90 0.28 2.96
N ALA A 146 -0.28 -0.06 4.09
CA ALA A 146 -0.86 0.10 5.41
C ALA A 146 -1.21 1.56 5.72
N ALA A 147 -0.30 2.49 5.42
CA ALA A 147 -0.54 3.92 5.57
C ALA A 147 -1.70 4.41 4.69
N GLY A 148 -1.77 3.94 3.44
CA GLY A 148 -2.86 4.26 2.52
C GLY A 148 -4.23 3.76 3.01
N VAL A 149 -4.27 2.54 3.52
CA VAL A 149 -5.48 1.95 4.12
C VAL A 149 -5.90 2.74 5.35
N ALA A 150 -4.98 3.00 6.28
CA ALA A 150 -5.26 3.75 7.51
C ALA A 150 -5.77 5.17 7.22
N ALA A 151 -5.14 5.89 6.28
CA ALA A 151 -5.57 7.23 5.88
C ALA A 151 -6.96 7.21 5.21
N ARG A 152 -7.27 6.19 4.40
CA ARG A 152 -8.60 6.05 3.80
C ARG A 152 -9.67 5.81 4.87
N HIS A 153 -9.42 4.90 5.82
CA HIS A 153 -10.35 4.62 6.91
C HIS A 153 -10.59 5.85 7.79
N GLU A 154 -9.54 6.58 8.18
CA GLU A 154 -9.69 7.77 8.99
C GLU A 154 -10.45 8.89 8.25
N ARG A 155 -10.18 9.09 6.96
CA ARG A 155 -10.92 10.07 6.15
C ARG A 155 -12.41 9.74 6.10
N GLN A 156 -12.74 8.47 5.90
CA GLN A 156 -14.13 8.01 5.91
C GLN A 156 -14.77 8.21 7.28
N ALA A 157 -14.08 7.84 8.36
CA ALA A 157 -14.58 8.00 9.72
C ALA A 157 -14.85 9.47 10.09
N ARG A 158 -13.96 10.39 9.71
CA ARG A 158 -14.16 11.85 9.89
C ARG A 158 -15.35 12.35 9.09
N PHE A 159 -15.51 11.88 7.86
CA PHE A 159 -16.65 12.23 7.03
C PHE A 159 -17.97 11.72 7.62
N ASP A 160 -18.01 10.45 8.05
CA ASP A 160 -19.20 9.84 8.64
C ASP A 160 -19.58 10.53 9.95
N GLU A 161 -18.60 10.93 10.76
CA GLU A 161 -18.79 11.73 11.96
C GLU A 161 -19.36 13.12 11.65
N LEU A 162 -18.81 13.82 10.66
CA LEU A 162 -19.35 15.09 10.19
C LEU A 162 -20.81 14.94 9.74
N MET A 163 -21.12 13.93 8.93
CA MET A 163 -22.49 13.69 8.48
C MET A 163 -23.43 13.36 9.64
N ARG A 164 -22.94 12.67 10.67
CA ARG A 164 -23.72 12.40 11.89
C ARG A 164 -24.02 13.69 12.66
N LYS A 165 -23.04 14.59 12.83
CA LYS A 165 -23.23 15.89 13.47
C LYS A 165 -24.22 16.78 12.71
N LEU A 166 -24.09 16.82 11.38
CA LEU A 166 -25.05 17.52 10.51
C LEU A 166 -26.47 16.95 10.64
N ALA A 167 -26.61 15.63 10.68
CA ALA A 167 -27.89 14.97 10.86
C ALA A 167 -28.52 15.23 12.23
N ALA A 168 -27.70 15.41 13.27
CA ALA A 168 -28.14 15.76 14.63
C ALA A 168 -28.42 17.27 14.81
N GLY A 169 -28.06 18.11 13.84
CA GLY A 169 -28.16 19.57 13.97
C GLY A 169 -27.16 20.15 14.96
N GLU A 170 -26.05 19.44 15.22
CA GLU A 170 -25.00 19.84 16.18
C GLU A 170 -23.95 20.77 15.56
N CYS A 171 -23.96 20.96 14.24
CA CYS A 171 -23.04 21.88 13.56
C CYS A 171 -23.57 23.32 13.60
N ASP A 172 -22.71 24.25 14.01
CA ASP A 172 -23.03 25.68 13.93
C ASP A 172 -22.84 26.24 12.50
N GLN A 173 -23.29 27.47 12.27
CA GLN A 173 -23.23 28.08 10.94
C GLN A 173 -21.77 28.30 10.47
N ALA A 174 -20.86 28.62 11.39
CA ALA A 174 -19.45 28.85 11.04
C ALA A 174 -18.77 27.54 10.62
N GLU A 175 -19.10 26.43 11.28
CA GLU A 175 -18.67 25.09 10.91
C GLU A 175 -19.22 24.68 9.54
N ILE A 176 -20.51 24.94 9.26
CA ILE A 176 -21.13 24.67 7.95
C ILE A 176 -20.44 25.48 6.85
N ASP A 177 -20.19 26.77 7.09
CA ASP A 177 -19.55 27.66 6.12
C ASP A 177 -18.10 27.25 5.84
N ALA A 178 -17.40 26.68 6.82
CA ALA A 178 -16.03 26.18 6.69
C ALA A 178 -15.92 24.83 5.96
N LEU A 179 -17.03 24.11 5.73
CA LEU A 179 -17.01 22.86 4.98
C LEU A 179 -16.60 23.07 3.53
N ASP A 180 -15.92 22.05 2.97
CA ASP A 180 -15.65 22.00 1.54
C ASP A 180 -16.95 21.82 0.73
N ASP A 181 -16.92 22.26 -0.53
CA ASP A 181 -18.10 22.28 -1.40
C ASP A 181 -18.71 20.88 -1.61
N TRP A 182 -17.87 19.84 -1.64
CA TRP A 182 -18.35 18.48 -1.82
C TRP A 182 -19.12 18.01 -0.58
N SER A 183 -18.60 18.26 0.62
CA SER A 183 -19.30 17.96 1.87
C SER A 183 -20.64 18.71 1.99
N LYS A 184 -20.69 19.98 1.58
CA LYS A 184 -21.93 20.78 1.54
C LYS A 184 -22.96 20.18 0.58
N GLN A 185 -22.53 19.81 -0.63
CA GLN A 185 -23.37 19.18 -1.63
C GLN A 185 -23.93 17.83 -1.15
N VAL A 186 -23.11 17.00 -0.48
CA VAL A 186 -23.59 15.74 0.09
C VAL A 186 -24.58 15.99 1.24
N GLY A 187 -24.31 16.96 2.11
CA GLY A 187 -25.24 17.37 3.18
C GLY A 187 -26.59 17.84 2.63
N GLU A 188 -26.59 18.61 1.54
CA GLU A 188 -27.81 19.03 0.83
C GLU A 188 -28.55 17.84 0.21
N THR A 189 -27.82 16.96 -0.49
CA THR A 189 -28.39 15.76 -1.14
C THR A 189 -29.04 14.82 -0.11
N ARG A 190 -28.42 14.69 1.08
CA ARG A 190 -28.95 13.89 2.19
C ARG A 190 -30.03 14.61 3.01
N GLY A 191 -30.33 15.87 2.68
CA GLY A 191 -31.38 16.66 3.32
C GLY A 191 -31.01 17.26 4.67
N HIS A 192 -29.73 17.26 5.05
CA HIS A 192 -29.24 17.89 6.29
C HIS A 192 -29.05 19.41 6.11
N LEU A 193 -28.66 19.85 4.90
CA LEU A 193 -28.44 21.25 4.58
C LEU A 193 -29.46 21.76 3.54
N ARG A 194 -29.70 23.07 3.53
CA ARG A 194 -30.42 23.78 2.47
C ARG A 194 -29.50 24.82 1.89
N ARG A 195 -29.44 24.87 0.56
CA ARG A 195 -28.85 25.99 -0.16
C ARG A 195 -29.86 27.13 -0.27
N GLU A 196 -29.46 28.32 0.14
CA GLU A 196 -30.24 29.56 0.02
C GLU A 196 -30.03 30.23 -1.36
N GLU A 197 -30.86 31.22 -1.68
CA GLU A 197 -30.80 31.96 -2.96
C GLU A 197 -29.48 32.74 -3.13
N ASP A 198 -28.86 33.16 -2.03
CA ASP A 198 -27.55 33.81 -2.01
C ASP A 198 -26.38 32.82 -2.17
N GLY A 199 -26.67 31.52 -2.24
CA GLY A 199 -25.69 30.46 -2.39
C GLY A 199 -25.08 29.97 -1.08
N THR A 200 -25.50 30.52 0.07
CA THR A 200 -25.09 30.02 1.40
C THR A 200 -25.79 28.70 1.74
N TYR A 201 -25.19 27.94 2.65
CA TYR A 201 -25.75 26.67 3.12
C TYR A 201 -26.17 26.81 4.58
N VAL A 202 -27.42 26.50 4.90
CA VAL A 202 -27.96 26.55 6.27
C VAL A 202 -28.45 25.17 6.70
N SER A 203 -28.41 24.88 8.01
CA SER A 203 -28.95 23.63 8.55
C SER A 203 -30.46 23.53 8.36
N ARG A 204 -30.95 22.39 7.89
CA ARG A 204 -32.39 22.05 7.87
C ARG A 204 -32.87 21.42 9.17
N VAL A 205 -31.94 20.79 9.90
CA VAL A 205 -32.25 20.10 11.14
C VAL A 205 -32.32 21.14 12.25
N ARG A 206 -33.48 21.28 12.89
CA ARG A 206 -33.58 22.07 14.12
C ARG A 206 -32.89 21.31 15.25
N PRO A 207 -32.02 21.95 16.05
CA PRO A 207 -31.44 21.31 17.22
C PRO A 207 -32.57 20.85 18.15
N ALA A 208 -32.47 19.63 18.67
CA ALA A 208 -33.52 18.98 19.47
C ALA A 208 -33.90 19.75 20.75
N ASP A 209 -33.11 20.75 21.15
CA ASP A 209 -33.32 21.57 22.35
C ASP A 209 -34.19 22.82 22.13
N GLN A 210 -34.85 22.97 20.97
CA GLN A 210 -35.77 24.09 20.67
C GLN A 210 -37.26 23.72 20.70
N GLU A 211 -37.64 22.69 21.45
CA GLU A 211 -39.04 22.50 21.87
C GLU A 211 -39.21 22.93 23.33
N ALA A 212 -39.60 24.20 23.53
CA ALA A 212 -40.13 24.75 24.77
C ALA A 212 -41.54 25.30 24.52
#